data_AF-A0A2W5V680-F1
#
_entry.id   AF-A0A2W5V680-F1
#
_cell.length_a   1.000
_cell.length_b   1.000
_cell.length_c   1.000
_cell.angle_alpha   90.00
_cell.angle_beta   90.00
_cell.angle_gamma   90.00
#
_symmetry.space_group_name_H-M   'P 1'
#
loop_
_entity.id
_entity.type
_entity.pdbx_description
1 polymer ?
#
loop_
_entity_poly.entity_id
_entity_poly.type
_entity_poly.pdbx_seq_one_letter_code
_entity_poly.pdbx_strand_id
1 'polypeptide(L)' 'MTTEVRVIDETTAEMQLAHACPMCDGDLELRLSPDGARSFCSTCHTIQKPRVPRDPVTGWSLDFLNVGLA' A
#
# COMPACT_ATOMS: atom_id res chain seq x y z
N MET A 1 8.88 0.58 -13.86
CA MET A 1 7.79 0.41 -12.88
C MET A 1 7.11 1.76 -12.76
N THR A 2 5.92 1.91 -13.34
CA THR A 2 5.17 3.16 -13.28
C THR A 2 4.18 3.03 -12.13
N THR A 3 4.48 3.69 -11.02
CA THR A 3 3.53 3.84 -9.91
C THR A 3 2.63 5.01 -10.27
N GLU A 4 1.40 4.75 -10.70
CA GLU A 4 0.41 5.83 -10.87
C GLU A 4 -0.02 6.29 -9.48
N VAL A 5 0.25 7.56 -9.16
CA VAL A 5 -0.16 8.19 -7.89
C VAL A 5 -1.30 9.15 -8.19
N ARG A 6 -2.43 8.94 -7.52
CA ARG A 6 -3.63 9.77 -7.62
C ARG A 6 -3.92 10.43 -6.29
N VAL A 7 -3.78 11.75 -6.24
CA VAL A 7 -4.16 12.54 -5.06
C VAL A 7 -5.66 12.75 -5.07
N ILE A 8 -6.37 12.31 -4.03
CA ILE A 8 -7.82 12.51 -3.88
C ILE A 8 -8.10 13.87 -3.25
N ASP A 9 -7.38 14.17 -2.17
CA ASP A 9 -7.47 15.42 -1.41
C ASP A 9 -6.10 15.75 -0.78
N GLU A 10 -6.03 16.83 0.00
CA GLU A 10 -4.80 17.31 0.65
C GLU A 10 -4.15 16.34 1.64
N THR A 11 -4.89 15.31 2.06
CA THR A 11 -4.47 14.31 3.05
C THR A 11 -4.54 12.87 2.55
N THR A 12 -5.22 12.62 1.44
CA THR A 12 -5.50 11.28 0.92
C THR A 12 -4.92 11.09 -0.47
N ALA A 13 -4.14 10.01 -0.63
CA ALA A 13 -3.60 9.59 -1.91
C ALA A 13 -3.85 8.11 -2.15
N GLU A 14 -4.11 7.75 -3.40
CA GLU A 14 -4.19 6.40 -3.92
C GLU A 14 -3.00 6.14 -4.83
N MET A 15 -2.49 4.91 -4.83
CA MET A 15 -1.47 4.49 -5.76
C MET A 15 -1.59 3.02 -6.11
N GLN A 16 -1.18 2.66 -7.33
CA GLN A 16 -1.11 1.28 -7.77
C GLN A 16 0.36 0.84 -7.85
N LEU A 17 0.69 -0.20 -7.10
CA LEU A 17 2.03 -0.78 -7.05
C LEU A 17 2.01 -2.11 -7.82
N ALA A 18 2.69 -2.13 -8.97
CA ALA A 18 2.79 -3.33 -9.78
C ALA A 18 3.64 -4.40 -9.06
N HIS A 19 3.21 -5.66 -9.08
CA HIS A 19 3.94 -6.79 -8.47
C HIS A 19 4.38 -6.53 -7.02
N ALA A 20 3.48 -6.00 -6.20
CA ALA A 20 3.80 -5.55 -4.85
C ALA A 20 3.05 -6.31 -3.76
N CYS A 21 2.10 -7.18 -4.11
CA CYS A 21 1.44 -8.02 -3.12
C CYS A 21 2.42 -9.06 -2.56
N PRO A 22 2.75 -9.03 -1.25
CA PRO A 22 3.73 -9.96 -0.66
C PRO A 22 3.20 -11.40 -0.57
N MET A 23 1.93 -11.64 -0.88
CA MET A 23 1.30 -12.96 -0.81
C MET A 23 1.26 -13.67 -2.16
N CYS A 24 1.10 -12.94 -3.27
CA CYS A 24 0.89 -13.53 -4.59
C CYS A 24 1.60 -12.82 -5.74
N ASP A 25 2.40 -11.78 -5.47
CA ASP A 25 3.10 -10.97 -6.49
C ASP A 25 2.18 -10.29 -7.51
N GLY A 26 0.89 -10.17 -7.16
CA GLY A 26 -0.09 -9.39 -7.92
C GLY A 26 0.03 -7.88 -7.67
N ASP A 27 -0.72 -7.12 -8.46
CA ASP A 27 -0.81 -5.67 -8.31
C ASP A 27 -1.52 -5.31 -7.00
N LEU A 28 -1.02 -4.26 -6.35
CA LEU A 28 -1.47 -3.82 -5.05
C LEU A 28 -2.01 -2.39 -5.13
N GLU A 29 -3.28 -2.23 -4.81
CA GLU A 29 -3.91 -0.93 -4.62
C GLU A 29 -3.60 -0.45 -3.20
N LEU A 30 -3.02 0.74 -3.06
CA LEU A 30 -2.63 1.32 -1.78
C LEU A 30 -3.31 2.67 -1.61
N ARG A 31 -3.95 2.85 -0.46
CA ARG A 31 -4.52 4.12 -0.03
C ARG A 31 -3.81 4.63 1.21
N LEU A 32 -3.36 5.86 1.15
CA LEU A 32 -2.77 6.62 2.24
C LEU A 32 -3.76 7.69 2.71
N SER A 33 -3.98 7.78 4.02
CA SER A 33 -4.78 8.81 4.66
C SER A 33 -4.27 9.08 6.09
N PRO A 34 -4.74 10.13 6.78
CA PRO A 34 -4.29 10.44 8.14
C PRO A 34 -4.52 9.33 9.18
N ASP A 35 -5.49 8.44 8.95
CA ASP A 35 -5.78 7.27 9.79
C ASP A 35 -4.82 6.08 9.54
N GLY A 36 -3.94 6.21 8.54
CA GLY A 36 -2.91 5.26 8.18
C GLY A 36 -2.98 4.83 6.72
N ALA A 37 -2.28 3.73 6.41
CA ALA A 37 -2.27 3.13 5.09
C ALA A 37 -3.08 1.84 5.05
N ARG A 38 -3.76 1.58 3.95
CA ARG A 38 -4.48 0.32 3.68
C ARG A 38 -4.19 -0.14 2.27
N SER A 39 -3.98 -1.43 2.08
CA SER A 39 -3.80 -2.01 0.76
C SER A 39 -4.75 -3.15 0.48
N PHE A 40 -5.05 -3.35 -0.80
CA PHE A 40 -5.87 -4.43 -1.33
C PHE A 40 -5.21 -5.03 -2.57
N CYS A 41 -5.22 -6.36 -2.67
CA CYS A 41 -4.81 -7.05 -3.88
C CYS A 41 -6.03 -7.71 -4.54
N SER A 42 -6.32 -7.34 -5.78
CA SER A 42 -7.43 -7.91 -6.55
C SER A 42 -7.18 -9.36 -7.00
N THR A 43 -5.94 -9.86 -6.93
CA THR A 43 -5.59 -11.24 -7.30
C THR A 43 -5.88 -12.25 -6.19
N CYS A 44 -5.42 -11.98 -4.96
CA CYS A 44 -5.58 -12.90 -3.83
C CYS A 44 -6.56 -12.39 -2.76
N HIS A 45 -7.19 -11.25 -3.00
CA HIS A 45 -8.19 -10.60 -2.13
C HIS A 45 -7.70 -10.28 -0.71
N THR A 46 -6.39 -10.17 -0.52
CA THR A 46 -5.82 -9.85 0.80
C THR A 46 -5.94 -8.36 1.07
N ILE A 47 -6.35 -8.02 2.30
CA ILE A 47 -6.35 -6.66 2.82
C ILE A 47 -5.23 -6.54 3.85
N GLN A 48 -4.39 -5.53 3.70
CA GLN A 48 -3.26 -5.30 4.61
C GLN A 48 -3.31 -3.88 5.17
N LYS A 49 -2.75 -3.70 6.37
CA LYS A 49 -2.56 -2.39 6.99
C LYS A 49 -1.07 -2.10 7.05
N PRO A 50 -0.45 -1.62 5.94
CA PRO A 50 0.96 -1.31 5.95
C PRO A 50 1.27 -0.26 7.02
N ARG A 51 2.36 -0.48 7.75
CA ARG A 51 2.97 0.55 8.57
C ARG A 51 3.89 1.35 7.66
N VAL A 52 3.87 2.66 7.81
CA VAL A 52 4.71 3.55 7.02
C VAL A 52 5.75 4.18 7.96
N PRO A 53 6.78 3.43 8.41
CA PRO A 53 7.84 4.04 9.18
C PRO A 53 8.65 4.99 8.30
N ARG A 54 9.12 6.08 8.91
CA ARG A 54 10.10 6.94 8.29
C ARG A 54 11.46 6.23 8.30
N ASP A 55 11.96 5.88 7.13
CA ASP A 55 13.29 5.30 6.97
C ASP A 55 14.32 6.44 6.85
N PRO A 56 15.38 6.47 7.68
CA PRO A 56 16.33 7.57 7.68
C PRO A 56 17.23 7.64 6.44
N VAL A 57 17.28 6.60 5.61
CA VAL A 57 18.13 6.50 4.41
C VAL A 57 17.31 6.70 3.13
N THR A 58 16.11 6.12 3.06
CA THR A 58 15.24 6.13 1.86
C THR A 58 14.04 7.06 1.98
N GLY A 59 13.80 7.62 3.17
CA GLY A 59 12.70 8.53 3.47
C GLY A 59 11.51 7.82 4.11
N TRP A 60 10.75 7.07 3.33
CA TRP A 60 9.56 6.34 3.82
C TRP A 60 9.62 4.88 3.36
N SER A 61 9.46 3.94 4.30
CA SER A 61 9.32 2.52 4.00
C SER A 61 7.86 2.09 4.14
N LEU A 62 7.45 1.05 3.41
CA LEU A 62 6.15 0.39 3.55
C LEU A 62 6.36 -1.02 4.12
N ASP A 63 6.03 -1.18 5.40
CA ASP A 63 6.09 -2.47 6.09
C ASP A 63 4.69 -3.09 6.10
N PHE A 64 4.46 -4.11 5.28
CA PHE A 64 3.16 -4.75 5.16
C PHE A 64 2.90 -5.69 6.35
N LEU A 65 1.99 -5.31 7.25
CA LEU A 65 1.42 -6.21 8.24
C LEU A 65 0.12 -6.82 7.69
N ASN A 66 0.11 -8.13 7.47
CA ASN A 66 -1.12 -8.87 7.18
C ASN A 66 -2.05 -8.79 8.39
N VAL A 67 -3.25 -8.23 8.20
CA VAL A 67 -4.26 -8.09 9.27
C VAL A 67 -5.44 -9.05 9.12
N GLY A 68 -5.46 -9.90 8.08
CA GLY A 68 -6.43 -10.99 7.96
C GLY A 68 -6.40 -11.68 6.60
N LEU A 69 -6.59 -13.01 6.62
CA LEU A 69 -7.10 -13.81 5.51
C LEU A 69 -8.63 -13.67 5.52
N ALA A 70 -9.22 -13.32 4.38
CA ALA A 70 -10.66 -13.44 4.16
C ALA A 70 -10.95 -14.78 3.49
#